data_AF-A0AAV3PYG4-F1
#
_entry.id   AF-A0AAV3PYG4-F1
#
_cell.length_a   1.000
_cell.length_b   1.000
_cell.length_c   1.000
_cell.angle_alpha   90.00
_cell.angle_beta   90.00
_cell.angle_gamma   90.00
#
_symmetry.space_group_name_H-M   'P 1'
#
loop_
_entity.id
_entity.type
_entity.pdbx_description
1 polymer ?
#
loop_
_entity_poly.entity_id
_entity_poly.type
_entity_poly.pdbx_seq_one_letter_code
_entity_poly.pdbx_strand_id
1 'polypeptide(L)'
;MNCQYAISAAGEVYLLEANPRASRSVPFVSKAIGHPLAKYDAALVMSGKSLYEINFTEEVILRHVSVKEAVLPFEKFQGCDVLLGPEMHSIGDVMSTFYESSIAFTKAQIAAGERLPMTGTLFLSLNDLTKQHLTTIARGFLGIGFNIVATSGTSRVLQLEGIPVQQVLKMREGRSHAADMIANGQIQIMVITSSGDKLDAVDGRNDQKSGTNKLEMSALQDYLVADKEAKSSINLQTASSI
;
A
#
# COMPACT_ATOMS: atom_id res chain seq x y z
N MET A 1 9.78 -23.68 -6.90
CA MET A 1 8.81 -23.75 -5.76
C MET A 1 8.55 -22.35 -5.21
N ASN A 2 7.60 -22.16 -4.29
CA ASN A 2 7.34 -20.89 -3.61
C ASN A 2 7.24 -21.08 -2.09
N CYS A 3 7.95 -20.25 -1.32
CA CYS A 3 7.88 -20.23 0.15
C CYS A 3 7.41 -18.86 0.62
N GLN A 4 6.57 -18.84 1.64
CA GLN A 4 6.07 -17.62 2.28
C GLN A 4 6.59 -17.54 3.72
N TYR A 5 7.09 -16.37 4.11
CA TYR A 5 7.67 -16.12 5.43
C TYR A 5 7.01 -14.91 6.08
N ALA A 6 6.97 -14.90 7.41
CA ALA A 6 6.69 -13.72 8.22
C ALA A 6 7.96 -13.33 8.98
N ILE A 7 8.29 -12.04 8.99
CA ILE A 7 9.43 -11.50 9.72
C ILE A 7 8.88 -10.66 10.86
N SER A 8 9.21 -11.02 12.11
CA SER A 8 8.75 -10.25 13.28
C SER A 8 9.50 -8.92 13.38
N ALA A 9 8.95 -7.98 14.16
CA ALA A 9 9.64 -6.71 14.45
C ALA A 9 11.00 -6.92 15.15
N ALA A 10 11.21 -8.06 15.81
CA ALA A 10 12.48 -8.46 16.41
C ALA A 10 13.47 -9.08 15.38
N GLY A 11 13.06 -9.25 14.13
CA GLY A 11 13.87 -9.83 13.04
C GLY A 11 13.81 -11.35 12.95
N GLU A 12 12.93 -12.02 13.70
CA GLU A 12 12.79 -13.48 13.66
C GLU A 12 12.02 -13.91 12.40
N VAL A 13 12.52 -14.94 11.72
CA VAL A 13 11.94 -15.47 10.49
C VAL A 13 11.08 -16.69 10.79
N TYR A 14 9.79 -16.60 10.46
CA TYR A 14 8.82 -17.68 10.60
C TYR A 14 8.40 -18.18 9.22
N LEU A 15 8.41 -19.50 9.02
CA LEU A 15 7.88 -20.12 7.81
C LEU A 15 6.36 -20.23 7.92
N LEU A 16 5.63 -19.69 6.94
CA LEU A 16 4.17 -19.76 6.87
C LEU A 16 3.73 -21.00 6.10
N GLU A 17 4.15 -21.09 4.84
CA GLU A 17 3.83 -22.23 3.97
C GLU A 17 4.88 -22.40 2.86
N ALA A 18 4.94 -23.61 2.30
CA ALA A 18 5.74 -23.94 1.13
C ALA A 18 4.87 -24.64 0.09
N ASN A 19 4.80 -24.04 -1.10
CA ASN A 19 4.06 -24.56 -2.24
C ASN A 19 5.06 -25.19 -3.23
N PRO A 20 5.12 -26.53 -3.37
CA PRO A 20 6.00 -27.22 -4.31
C PRO A 20 5.45 -27.17 -5.75
N ARG A 21 4.93 -26.01 -6.16
CA ARG A 21 4.37 -25.73 -7.48
C ARG A 21 4.66 -24.30 -7.89
N ALA A 22 4.33 -23.96 -9.14
CA ALA A 22 4.35 -22.57 -9.58
C ALA A 22 3.36 -21.72 -8.76
N SER A 23 3.80 -20.53 -8.39
CA SER A 23 2.98 -19.51 -7.73
C SER A 23 2.47 -18.49 -8.75
N ARG A 24 1.40 -17.76 -8.39
CA ARG A 24 0.86 -16.65 -9.19
C ARG A 24 1.86 -15.50 -9.34
N SER A 25 2.92 -15.46 -8.54
CA SER A 25 4.02 -14.49 -8.66
C SER A 25 5.04 -14.81 -9.76
N VAL A 26 5.08 -16.05 -10.29
CA VAL A 26 6.10 -16.46 -11.27
C VAL A 26 6.12 -15.57 -12.53
N PRO A 27 4.97 -15.19 -13.14
CA PRO A 27 4.99 -14.29 -14.30
C PRO A 27 5.55 -12.91 -13.98
N PHE A 28 5.21 -12.36 -12.81
CA PHE A 28 5.73 -11.07 -12.34
C PHE A 28 7.26 -11.13 -12.15
N VAL A 29 7.75 -12.12 -11.40
CA VAL A 29 9.20 -12.29 -11.16
C VAL A 29 9.94 -12.49 -12.48
N SER A 30 9.39 -13.31 -13.38
CA SER A 30 9.96 -13.56 -14.72
C SER A 30 10.13 -12.26 -15.51
N LYS A 31 9.16 -11.34 -15.42
CA LYS A 31 9.22 -10.04 -16.08
C LYS A 31 10.20 -9.08 -15.42
N ALA A 32 10.28 -9.07 -14.09
CA ALA A 32 11.21 -8.23 -13.35
C ALA A 32 12.67 -8.60 -13.66
N ILE A 33 13.00 -9.89 -13.62
CA ILE A 33 14.38 -10.36 -13.87
C ILE A 33 14.72 -10.52 -15.36
N GLY A 34 13.73 -10.52 -16.25
CA GLY A 34 13.93 -10.73 -17.68
C GLY A 34 14.16 -12.18 -18.10
N HIS A 35 13.84 -13.15 -17.25
CA HIS A 35 14.02 -14.58 -17.51
C HIS A 35 12.69 -15.35 -17.47
N PRO A 36 12.43 -16.26 -18.42
CA PRO A 36 11.19 -17.04 -18.46
C PRO A 36 11.23 -18.22 -17.48
N LEU A 37 11.07 -17.95 -16.18
CA LEU A 37 11.16 -18.97 -15.12
C LEU A 37 10.20 -20.15 -15.35
N ALA A 38 8.97 -19.88 -15.82
CA ALA A 38 8.02 -20.94 -16.14
C ALA A 38 8.53 -21.89 -17.24
N LYS A 39 9.25 -21.37 -18.23
CA LYS A 39 9.86 -22.19 -19.29
C LYS A 39 11.03 -23.00 -18.73
N TYR A 40 11.86 -22.38 -17.88
CA TYR A 40 13.00 -23.05 -17.27
C TYR A 40 12.54 -24.22 -16.39
N ASP A 41 11.65 -23.98 -15.44
CA ASP A 41 11.15 -25.01 -14.53
C ASP A 41 10.32 -26.06 -15.28
N ALA A 42 9.25 -25.64 -15.97
CA ALA A 42 8.26 -26.58 -16.49
C ALA A 42 8.71 -27.34 -17.75
N ALA A 43 9.53 -26.72 -18.61
CA ALA A 43 9.91 -27.33 -19.88
C ALA A 43 11.33 -27.92 -19.87
N LEU A 44 12.26 -27.38 -19.10
CA LEU A 44 13.67 -27.80 -19.13
C LEU A 44 14.01 -28.64 -17.90
N VAL A 45 13.78 -28.11 -16.70
CA VAL A 45 14.15 -28.83 -15.46
C VAL A 45 13.30 -30.07 -15.27
N MET A 46 11.99 -29.96 -15.44
CA MET A 46 11.08 -31.12 -15.37
C MET A 46 11.33 -32.15 -16.48
N SER A 47 11.94 -31.78 -17.60
CA SER A 47 12.32 -32.72 -18.67
C SER A 47 13.71 -33.32 -18.49
N GLY A 48 14.38 -33.03 -17.36
CA GLY A 48 15.65 -33.64 -16.98
C GLY A 48 16.88 -32.77 -17.20
N LYS A 49 16.74 -31.52 -17.67
CA LYS A 49 17.87 -30.60 -17.78
C LYS A 49 18.26 -30.01 -16.43
N SER A 50 19.55 -29.84 -16.19
CA SER A 50 20.03 -29.17 -14.97
C SER A 50 20.03 -27.65 -15.11
N LEU A 51 20.07 -26.94 -13.96
CA LEU A 51 20.24 -25.48 -13.94
C LEU A 51 21.56 -25.03 -14.58
N TYR A 52 22.61 -25.87 -14.51
CA TYR A 52 23.89 -25.64 -15.18
C TYR A 52 23.75 -25.67 -16.70
N GLU A 53 23.00 -26.63 -17.24
CA GLU A 53 22.79 -26.74 -18.70
C GLU A 53 21.97 -25.58 -19.29
N ILE A 54 21.17 -24.90 -18.46
CA ILE A 54 20.39 -23.72 -18.86
C ILE A 54 21.09 -22.40 -18.51
N ASN A 55 22.30 -22.45 -17.94
CA ASN A 55 23.07 -21.29 -17.47
C ASN A 55 22.27 -20.35 -16.55
N PHE A 56 21.48 -20.91 -15.63
CA PHE A 56 20.67 -20.14 -14.68
C PHE A 56 20.92 -20.65 -13.25
N THR A 57 22.12 -20.39 -12.75
CA THR A 57 22.62 -20.86 -11.45
C THR A 57 22.76 -19.76 -10.41
N GLU A 58 22.71 -18.50 -10.83
CA GLU A 58 22.89 -17.33 -9.98
C GLU A 58 21.62 -16.50 -9.89
N GLU A 59 21.41 -15.86 -8.75
CA GLU A 59 20.30 -14.94 -8.56
C GLU A 59 20.55 -13.63 -9.32
N VAL A 60 19.52 -13.16 -10.04
CA VAL A 60 19.59 -11.91 -10.79
C VAL A 60 19.32 -10.74 -9.85
N ILE A 61 20.36 -9.94 -9.58
CA ILE A 61 20.23 -8.71 -8.80
C ILE A 61 19.74 -7.58 -9.71
N LEU A 62 18.57 -7.05 -9.38
CA LEU A 62 17.94 -5.97 -10.14
C LEU A 62 18.61 -4.63 -9.85
N ARG A 63 18.77 -3.80 -10.88
CA ARG A 63 19.17 -2.39 -10.76
C ARG A 63 17.96 -1.44 -10.69
N HIS A 64 16.77 -1.99 -10.83
CA HIS A 64 15.50 -1.28 -10.83
C HIS A 64 14.56 -1.94 -9.81
N VAL A 65 13.52 -1.21 -9.43
CA VAL A 65 12.43 -1.70 -8.58
C VAL A 65 11.24 -2.07 -9.46
N SER A 66 10.69 -3.25 -9.22
CA SER A 66 9.42 -3.69 -9.80
C SER A 66 8.38 -3.81 -8.70
N VAL A 67 7.26 -3.13 -8.87
CA VAL A 67 6.12 -3.15 -7.94
C VAL A 67 4.97 -3.90 -8.60
N LYS A 68 4.32 -4.77 -7.82
CA LYS A 68 3.11 -5.48 -8.18
C LYS A 68 1.98 -4.97 -7.30
N GLU A 69 0.90 -4.50 -7.91
CA GLU A 69 -0.29 -4.04 -7.19
C GLU A 69 -1.53 -4.83 -7.61
N ALA A 70 -2.42 -5.09 -6.66
CA ALA A 70 -3.62 -5.87 -6.88
C ALA A 70 -4.79 -5.00 -7.38
N VAL A 71 -5.62 -5.56 -8.26
CA VAL A 71 -6.87 -4.93 -8.71
C VAL A 71 -8.04 -5.59 -7.97
N LEU A 72 -8.74 -4.79 -7.17
CA LEU A 72 -9.84 -5.24 -6.32
C LEU A 72 -11.20 -4.87 -6.96
N PRO A 73 -12.17 -5.80 -7.04
CA PRO A 73 -13.43 -5.58 -7.74
C PRO A 73 -14.49 -4.85 -6.90
N PHE A 74 -14.10 -4.03 -5.91
CA PHE A 74 -15.03 -3.49 -4.93
C PHE A 74 -16.17 -2.65 -5.53
N GLU A 75 -15.89 -1.91 -6.60
CA GLU A 75 -16.91 -1.14 -7.32
C GLU A 75 -18.03 -2.01 -7.92
N LYS A 76 -17.74 -3.28 -8.22
CA LYS A 76 -18.69 -4.20 -8.86
C LYS A 76 -19.60 -4.90 -7.85
N PHE A 77 -19.23 -4.96 -6.57
CA PHE A 77 -19.94 -5.73 -5.56
C PHE A 77 -20.39 -4.83 -4.39
N GLN A 78 -21.47 -4.09 -4.62
CA GLN A 78 -22.09 -3.26 -3.60
C GLN A 78 -22.58 -4.12 -2.42
N GLY A 79 -22.11 -3.80 -1.20
CA GLY A 79 -22.48 -4.51 0.03
C GLY A 79 -21.48 -5.56 0.51
N CYS A 80 -20.49 -5.93 -0.31
CA CYS A 80 -19.37 -6.74 0.14
C CYS A 80 -18.48 -5.96 1.13
N ASP A 81 -17.83 -6.72 2.02
CA ASP A 81 -16.80 -6.14 2.88
C ASP A 81 -15.57 -5.80 2.02
N VAL A 82 -15.03 -4.62 2.24
CA VAL A 82 -13.89 -4.06 1.48
C VAL A 82 -12.60 -4.12 2.29
N LEU A 83 -12.61 -4.84 3.40
CA LEU A 83 -11.45 -5.12 4.23
C LEU A 83 -10.55 -6.16 3.57
N LEU A 84 -9.24 -5.87 3.61
CA LEU A 84 -8.23 -6.89 3.36
C LEU A 84 -8.18 -7.85 4.55
N GLY A 85 -8.06 -9.14 4.25
CA GLY A 85 -8.04 -10.20 5.24
C GLY A 85 -7.07 -11.31 4.84
N PRO A 86 -7.07 -12.42 5.58
CA PRO A 86 -6.26 -13.59 5.23
C PRO A 86 -6.71 -14.25 3.92
N GLU A 87 -7.94 -13.96 3.47
CA GLU A 87 -8.46 -14.42 2.19
C GLU A 87 -8.20 -13.41 1.07
N MET A 88 -7.83 -13.92 -0.10
CA MET A 88 -7.53 -13.12 -1.28
C MET A 88 -8.79 -12.82 -2.10
N HIS A 89 -9.13 -11.54 -2.25
CA HIS A 89 -10.27 -11.08 -3.05
C HIS A 89 -9.89 -10.35 -4.36
N SER A 90 -8.60 -10.21 -4.68
CA SER A 90 -8.10 -9.58 -5.91
C SER A 90 -8.42 -10.40 -7.15
N ILE A 91 -8.85 -9.74 -8.23
CA ILE A 91 -9.20 -10.39 -9.52
C ILE A 91 -8.10 -10.30 -10.57
N GLY A 92 -7.14 -9.39 -10.38
CA GLY A 92 -6.06 -9.15 -11.30
C GLY A 92 -4.92 -8.43 -10.61
N ASP A 93 -3.83 -8.26 -11.34
CA ASP A 93 -2.63 -7.58 -10.86
C ASP A 93 -2.09 -6.67 -11.97
N VAL A 94 -1.48 -5.57 -11.57
CA VAL A 94 -0.71 -4.68 -12.43
C VAL A 94 0.75 -4.65 -12.00
N MET A 95 1.63 -4.29 -12.93
CA MET A 95 3.06 -4.21 -12.70
C MET A 95 3.60 -2.88 -13.18
N SER A 96 4.49 -2.29 -12.39
CA SER A 96 5.28 -1.11 -12.75
C SER A 96 6.75 -1.36 -12.47
N THR A 97 7.62 -0.79 -13.29
CA THR A 97 9.07 -0.86 -13.12
C THR A 97 9.68 0.52 -13.24
N PHE A 98 10.52 0.89 -12.28
CA PHE A 98 11.29 2.14 -12.28
C PHE A 98 12.55 2.03 -11.42
N TYR A 99 13.49 2.97 -11.53
CA TYR A 99 14.72 2.92 -10.73
C TYR A 99 14.46 3.29 -9.25
N GLU A 100 13.57 4.24 -9.02
CA GLU A 100 13.11 4.71 -7.72
C GLU A 100 11.83 3.97 -7.30
N SER A 101 11.80 3.46 -6.06
CA SER A 101 10.71 2.63 -5.53
C SER A 101 9.37 3.37 -5.47
N SER A 102 9.40 4.61 -5.02
CA SER A 102 8.30 5.58 -4.93
C SER A 102 7.60 5.76 -6.27
N ILE A 103 8.35 6.04 -7.33
CA ILE A 103 7.77 6.24 -8.68
C ILE A 103 7.23 4.92 -9.22
N ALA A 104 7.93 3.80 -8.99
CA ALA A 104 7.43 2.48 -9.36
C ALA A 104 6.08 2.19 -8.67
N PHE A 105 5.98 2.49 -7.37
CA PHE A 105 4.76 2.35 -6.57
C PHE A 105 3.62 3.24 -7.07
N THR A 106 3.86 4.55 -7.24
CA THR A 106 2.83 5.48 -7.75
C THR A 106 2.29 5.05 -9.11
N LYS A 107 3.16 4.60 -10.02
CA LYS A 107 2.75 4.07 -11.32
C LYS A 107 1.91 2.79 -11.18
N ALA A 108 2.24 1.91 -10.23
CA ALA A 108 1.45 0.71 -9.96
C ALA A 108 0.05 1.08 -9.43
N GLN A 109 -0.04 2.02 -8.49
CA GLN A 109 -1.32 2.54 -7.98
C GLN A 109 -2.20 3.12 -9.10
N ILE A 110 -1.63 4.00 -9.94
CA ILE A 110 -2.36 4.59 -11.07
C ILE A 110 -2.81 3.50 -12.06
N ALA A 111 -1.95 2.52 -12.34
CA ALA A 111 -2.28 1.39 -13.21
C ALA A 111 -3.38 0.49 -12.63
N ALA A 112 -3.45 0.36 -11.30
CA ALA A 112 -4.51 -0.38 -10.60
C ALA A 112 -5.87 0.36 -10.64
N GLY A 113 -5.90 1.60 -11.12
CA GLY A 113 -7.09 2.43 -11.23
C GLY A 113 -7.24 3.45 -10.09
N GLU A 114 -6.31 3.47 -9.13
CA GLU A 114 -6.33 4.38 -8.00
C GLU A 114 -6.00 5.81 -8.43
N ARG A 115 -6.73 6.78 -7.90
CA ARG A 115 -6.50 8.21 -8.15
C ARG A 115 -5.94 8.87 -6.92
N LEU A 116 -4.62 8.82 -6.81
CA LEU A 116 -3.85 9.45 -5.75
C LEU A 116 -4.05 10.97 -5.74
N PRO A 117 -4.76 11.54 -4.75
CA PRO A 117 -5.06 12.97 -4.71
C PRO A 117 -3.82 13.73 -4.27
N MET A 118 -3.54 14.90 -4.85
CA MET A 118 -2.32 15.68 -4.53
C MET A 118 -2.53 16.70 -3.39
N THR A 119 -3.77 16.98 -3.05
CA THR A 119 -4.19 17.89 -1.96
C THR A 119 -5.49 17.38 -1.36
N GLY A 120 -5.84 17.87 -0.16
CA GLY A 120 -7.12 17.54 0.48
C GLY A 120 -6.94 17.25 1.95
N THR A 121 -7.77 16.34 2.47
CA THR A 121 -7.75 15.94 3.88
C THR A 121 -7.43 14.46 4.01
N LEU A 122 -6.48 14.15 4.89
CA LEU A 122 -6.08 12.82 5.32
C LEU A 122 -6.81 12.46 6.61
N PHE A 123 -7.61 11.39 6.58
CA PHE A 123 -8.25 10.83 7.77
C PHE A 123 -7.42 9.68 8.36
N LEU A 124 -7.13 9.75 9.65
CA LEU A 124 -6.32 8.79 10.38
C LEU A 124 -7.08 8.18 11.57
N SER A 125 -7.22 6.86 11.57
CA SER A 125 -7.76 6.11 12.72
C SER A 125 -6.94 4.85 12.94
N LEU A 126 -5.96 4.93 13.85
CA LEU A 126 -4.94 3.89 13.99
C LEU A 126 -4.99 3.20 15.36
N ASN A 127 -4.63 1.91 15.37
CA ASN A 127 -4.27 1.17 16.57
C ASN A 127 -2.95 1.68 17.18
N ASP A 128 -2.70 1.37 18.45
CA ASP A 128 -1.55 1.91 19.18
C ASP A 128 -0.20 1.45 18.63
N LEU A 129 -0.11 0.21 18.12
CA LEU A 129 1.12 -0.34 17.54
C LEU A 129 1.60 0.47 16.33
N THR A 130 0.66 1.03 15.56
CA THR A 130 1.00 1.74 14.32
C THR A 130 1.33 3.22 14.55
N LYS A 131 1.11 3.73 15.77
CA LYS A 131 1.32 5.15 16.10
C LYS A 131 2.79 5.57 16.15
N GLN A 132 3.74 4.62 16.20
CA GLN A 132 5.18 4.93 16.26
C GLN A 132 5.68 5.72 15.04
N HIS A 133 5.13 5.45 13.85
CA HIS A 133 5.54 6.13 12.60
C HIS A 133 4.61 7.28 12.20
N LEU A 134 3.55 7.52 12.97
CA LEU A 134 2.48 8.46 12.65
C LEU A 134 2.99 9.90 12.52
N THR A 135 3.90 10.33 13.41
CA THR A 135 4.42 11.70 13.46
C THR A 135 5.13 12.09 12.16
N THR A 136 6.01 11.22 11.65
CA THR A 136 6.76 11.46 10.41
C THR A 136 5.84 11.54 9.20
N ILE A 137 4.86 10.62 9.13
CA ILE A 137 3.88 10.58 8.06
C ILE A 137 3.01 11.84 8.08
N ALA A 138 2.46 12.19 9.24
CA ALA A 138 1.62 13.37 9.39
C ALA A 138 2.35 14.66 9.01
N ARG A 139 3.61 14.85 9.44
CA ARG A 139 4.42 16.01 9.01
C ARG A 139 4.64 16.03 7.49
N GLY A 140 4.88 14.87 6.89
CA GLY A 140 4.99 14.74 5.44
C GLY A 140 3.74 15.24 4.73
N PHE A 141 2.56 14.78 5.16
CA PHE A 141 1.28 15.17 4.56
C PHE A 141 0.96 16.65 4.75
N LEU A 142 1.24 17.23 5.92
CA LEU A 142 1.13 18.68 6.13
C LEU A 142 2.05 19.47 5.19
N GLY A 143 3.30 19.00 5.00
CA GLY A 143 4.29 19.65 4.14
C GLY A 143 3.89 19.68 2.66
N ILE A 144 3.04 18.76 2.22
CA ILE A 144 2.52 18.72 0.85
C ILE A 144 1.16 19.42 0.70
N GLY A 145 0.60 19.96 1.80
CA GLY A 145 -0.62 20.76 1.81
C GLY A 145 -1.90 20.01 2.16
N PHE A 146 -1.81 18.82 2.77
CA PHE A 146 -2.98 18.14 3.29
C PHE A 146 -3.38 18.69 4.67
N ASN A 147 -4.68 18.69 4.94
CA ASN A 147 -5.22 18.80 6.29
C ASN A 147 -5.30 17.42 6.94
N ILE A 148 -5.17 17.33 8.25
CA ILE A 148 -5.27 16.05 8.97
C ILE A 148 -6.51 16.06 9.86
N VAL A 149 -7.33 15.02 9.70
CA VAL A 149 -8.45 14.71 10.60
C VAL A 149 -8.21 13.35 11.23
N ALA A 150 -8.50 13.18 12.52
CA ALA A 150 -8.20 11.93 13.20
C ALA A 150 -9.18 11.61 14.33
N THR A 151 -9.35 10.32 14.62
CA THR A 151 -10.12 9.87 15.80
C THR A 151 -9.40 10.25 17.10
N SER A 152 -10.14 10.35 18.20
CA SER A 152 -9.65 10.84 19.51
C SER A 152 -8.31 10.25 19.97
N GLY A 153 -8.13 8.94 19.87
CA GLY A 153 -6.89 8.26 20.26
C GLY A 153 -5.70 8.57 19.35
N THR A 154 -5.94 8.89 18.09
CA THR A 154 -4.92 9.25 17.10
C THR A 154 -4.62 10.75 17.15
N SER A 155 -5.66 11.59 17.29
CA SER A 155 -5.52 13.05 17.42
C SER A 155 -4.71 13.43 18.66
N ARG A 156 -4.91 12.73 19.79
CA ARG A 156 -4.15 12.99 21.03
C ARG A 156 -2.65 12.83 20.84
N VAL A 157 -2.21 11.77 20.14
CA VAL A 157 -0.78 11.54 19.88
C VAL A 157 -0.20 12.63 18.98
N LEU A 158 -0.93 13.02 17.93
CA LEU A 158 -0.52 14.10 17.04
C LEU A 158 -0.44 15.46 17.75
N GLN A 159 -1.40 15.78 18.61
CA GLN A 159 -1.43 17.02 19.38
C GLN A 159 -0.27 17.11 20.38
N LEU A 160 0.09 15.99 21.04
CA LEU A 160 1.25 15.93 21.94
C LEU A 160 2.57 16.24 21.21
N GLU A 161 2.66 15.87 19.93
CA GLU A 161 3.79 16.16 19.04
C GLU A 161 3.69 17.54 18.35
N GLY A 162 2.70 18.36 18.72
CA GLY A 162 2.47 19.69 18.16
C GLY A 162 2.03 19.69 16.69
N ILE A 163 1.46 18.58 16.20
CA ILE A 163 0.98 18.46 14.83
C ILE A 163 -0.48 18.96 14.76
N PRO A 164 -0.78 19.95 13.89
CA PRO A 164 -2.15 20.38 13.64
C PRO A 164 -3.03 19.22 13.18
N VAL A 165 -4.09 18.94 13.94
CA VAL A 165 -5.06 17.89 13.62
C VAL A 165 -6.44 18.31 14.12
N GLN A 166 -7.46 18.13 13.27
CA GLN A 166 -8.84 18.26 13.67
C GLN A 166 -9.34 16.90 14.18
N GLN A 167 -9.83 16.87 15.42
CA GLN A 167 -10.44 15.67 15.96
C GLN A 167 -11.83 15.44 15.34
N VAL A 168 -12.10 14.20 14.95
CA VAL A 168 -13.41 13.76 14.48
C VAL A 168 -13.91 12.60 15.33
N LEU A 169 -15.24 12.49 15.45
CA LEU A 169 -15.89 11.44 16.22
C LEU A 169 -16.00 10.16 15.39
N LYS A 170 -15.98 9.00 16.07
CA LYS A 170 -16.46 7.75 15.46
C LYS A 170 -17.98 7.84 15.27
N MET A 171 -18.55 7.08 14.33
CA MET A 171 -20.00 7.12 14.05
C MET A 171 -20.86 6.94 15.31
N ARG A 172 -20.42 6.05 16.22
CA ARG A 172 -21.10 5.79 17.50
C ARG A 172 -21.01 6.91 18.54
N GLU A 173 -20.08 7.86 18.38
CA GLU A 173 -19.76 8.87 19.39
C GLU A 173 -20.57 10.18 19.22
N GLY A 174 -21.21 10.40 18.06
CA GLY A 174 -22.07 11.57 17.83
C GLY A 174 -22.04 12.08 16.40
N ARG A 175 -22.58 13.29 16.19
CA ARG A 175 -22.64 13.97 14.88
C ARG A 175 -21.32 14.67 14.54
N SER A 176 -21.03 14.85 13.26
CA SER A 176 -19.71 15.24 12.73
C SER A 176 -18.69 14.11 12.80
N HIS A 177 -19.11 12.92 12.37
CA HIS A 177 -18.26 11.73 12.28
C HIS A 177 -17.62 11.58 10.90
N ALA A 178 -16.60 10.73 10.80
CA ALA A 178 -15.84 10.51 9.57
C ALA A 178 -16.73 10.20 8.34
N ALA A 179 -17.75 9.35 8.48
CA ALA A 179 -18.66 9.04 7.38
C ALA A 179 -19.42 10.26 6.80
N ASP A 180 -19.77 11.27 7.61
CA ASP A 180 -20.42 12.50 7.12
C ASP A 180 -19.44 13.31 6.27
N MET A 181 -18.20 13.44 6.75
CA MET A 181 -17.13 14.14 6.04
C MET A 181 -16.79 13.46 4.73
N ILE A 182 -16.80 12.12 4.71
CA ILE A 182 -16.60 11.36 3.48
C ILE A 182 -17.77 11.58 2.51
N ALA A 183 -19.02 11.49 2.96
CA ALA A 183 -20.20 11.72 2.13
C ALA A 183 -20.21 13.14 1.52
N ASN A 184 -19.67 14.12 2.24
CA ASN A 184 -19.50 15.50 1.79
C ASN A 184 -18.24 15.73 0.93
N GLY A 185 -17.45 14.69 0.63
CA GLY A 185 -16.23 14.81 -0.16
C GLY A 185 -15.09 15.57 0.53
N GLN A 186 -15.13 15.67 1.87
CA GLN A 186 -14.14 16.42 2.66
C GLN A 186 -12.88 15.60 2.98
N ILE A 187 -12.90 14.28 2.77
CA ILE A 187 -11.78 13.36 3.00
C ILE A 187 -11.36 12.73 1.67
N GLN A 188 -10.07 12.87 1.33
CA GLN A 188 -9.50 12.41 0.06
C GLN A 188 -8.67 11.13 0.23
N ILE A 189 -8.01 10.98 1.38
CA ILE A 189 -7.25 9.79 1.74
C ILE A 189 -7.69 9.34 3.12
N MET A 190 -7.89 8.04 3.27
CA MET A 190 -8.22 7.44 4.55
C MET A 190 -7.28 6.29 4.87
N VAL A 191 -6.80 6.27 6.12
CA VAL A 191 -6.02 5.17 6.67
C VAL A 191 -6.59 4.73 8.00
N ILE A 192 -7.03 3.47 8.02
CA ILE A 192 -7.63 2.83 9.17
C ILE A 192 -6.83 1.57 9.47
N THR A 193 -6.33 1.43 10.70
CA THR A 193 -5.83 0.14 11.18
C THR A 193 -6.77 -0.39 12.25
N SER A 194 -7.21 -1.63 12.08
CA SER A 194 -8.07 -2.29 13.06
C SER A 194 -7.25 -2.61 14.31
N SER A 195 -7.81 -2.32 15.48
CA SER A 195 -7.30 -2.73 16.79
C SER A 195 -7.64 -4.19 17.12
N GLY A 196 -8.42 -4.87 16.27
CA GLY A 196 -8.95 -6.21 16.55
C GLY A 196 -10.21 -6.22 17.43
N ASP A 197 -10.60 -5.06 17.98
CA ASP A 197 -11.86 -4.91 18.71
C ASP A 197 -13.05 -5.01 17.76
N LYS A 198 -14.03 -5.87 18.11
CA LYS A 198 -15.24 -6.10 17.29
C LYS A 198 -15.98 -4.80 16.95
N LEU A 199 -15.98 -3.84 17.87
CA LEU A 199 -16.69 -2.55 17.71
C LEU A 199 -15.92 -1.60 16.78
N ASP A 200 -14.60 -1.52 16.90
CA ASP A 200 -13.76 -0.71 16.00
C ASP A 200 -13.72 -1.28 14.58
N ALA A 201 -13.83 -2.61 14.46
CA ALA A 201 -14.00 -3.27 13.17
C ALA A 201 -15.36 -2.96 12.51
N VAL A 202 -16.42 -2.67 13.26
CA VAL A 202 -17.73 -2.29 12.66
C VAL A 202 -17.69 -0.85 12.17
N ASP A 203 -17.14 0.07 12.95
CA ASP A 203 -17.00 1.47 12.55
C ASP A 203 -16.07 1.59 11.33
N GLY A 204 -14.91 0.92 11.36
CA GLY A 204 -13.98 0.89 10.23
C GLY A 204 -14.61 0.32 8.96
N ARG A 205 -15.45 -0.72 9.06
CA ARG A 205 -16.16 -1.29 7.90
C ARG A 205 -17.13 -0.31 7.26
N ASN A 206 -17.84 0.47 8.07
CA ASN A 206 -18.80 1.43 7.56
C ASN A 206 -18.09 2.63 6.90
N ASP A 207 -17.03 3.14 7.52
CA ASP A 207 -16.22 4.21 6.92
C ASP A 207 -15.57 3.72 5.61
N GLN A 208 -15.12 2.47 5.56
CA GLN A 208 -14.51 1.90 4.36
C GLN A 208 -15.50 1.62 3.23
N LYS A 209 -16.80 1.50 3.43
CA LYS A 209 -17.75 1.33 2.30
C LYS A 209 -17.86 2.57 1.41
N SER A 210 -17.28 3.69 1.82
CA SER A 210 -17.20 4.89 1.02
C SER A 210 -16.15 4.78 -0.11
N GLY A 211 -16.45 5.40 -1.26
CA GLY A 211 -15.60 5.40 -2.46
C GLY A 211 -14.36 6.30 -2.38
N THR A 212 -13.84 6.57 -1.18
CA THR A 212 -12.63 7.37 -0.97
C THR A 212 -11.38 6.50 -1.13
N ASN A 213 -10.27 7.08 -1.61
CA ASN A 213 -9.00 6.37 -1.71
C ASN A 213 -8.54 5.87 -0.34
N LYS A 214 -8.26 4.56 -0.26
CA LYS A 214 -7.79 3.90 0.95
C LYS A 214 -6.36 3.50 0.74
N LEU A 215 -5.50 3.91 1.67
CA LEU A 215 -4.11 3.53 1.64
C LEU A 215 -3.77 2.80 2.93
N GLU A 216 -2.91 1.80 2.83
CA GLU A 216 -2.25 1.24 4.00
C GLU A 216 -1.18 2.20 4.53
N MET A 217 -0.76 2.01 5.77
CA MET A 217 0.27 2.86 6.39
C MET A 217 1.62 2.78 5.66
N SER A 218 1.98 1.61 5.12
CA SER A 218 3.17 1.44 4.26
C SER A 218 3.06 2.28 2.98
N ALA A 219 1.90 2.22 2.32
CA ALA A 219 1.62 2.99 1.11
C ALA A 219 1.67 4.51 1.32
N LEU A 220 1.35 5.01 2.52
CA LEU A 220 1.50 6.44 2.84
C LEU A 220 2.96 6.90 2.81
N GLN A 221 3.89 6.06 3.25
CA GLN A 221 5.30 6.40 3.25
C GLN A 221 5.84 6.46 1.82
N ASP A 222 5.51 5.47 1.00
CA ASP A 222 5.87 5.45 -0.42
C ASP A 222 5.23 6.60 -1.19
N TYR A 223 3.98 6.95 -0.86
CA TYR A 223 3.29 8.12 -1.40
C TYR A 223 4.06 9.42 -1.10
N LEU A 224 4.49 9.62 0.15
CA LEU A 224 5.22 10.84 0.55
C LEU A 224 6.60 10.95 -0.11
N VAL A 225 7.27 9.82 -0.31
CA VAL A 225 8.55 9.79 -1.04
C VAL A 225 8.29 10.13 -2.51
N ALA A 226 7.24 9.56 -3.11
CA ALA A 226 6.89 9.84 -4.50
C ALA A 226 6.53 11.30 -4.77
N ASP A 227 5.76 11.96 -3.87
CA ASP A 227 5.46 13.38 -4.02
C ASP A 227 6.71 14.26 -3.93
N LYS A 228 7.61 13.98 -2.97
CA LYS A 228 8.89 14.69 -2.85
C LYS A 228 9.74 14.55 -4.10
N GLU A 229 9.83 13.34 -4.63
CA GLU A 229 10.59 13.06 -5.85
C GLU A 229 9.96 13.70 -7.08
N ALA A 230 8.64 13.66 -7.23
CA ALA A 230 7.92 14.33 -8.31
C ALA A 230 8.17 15.84 -8.28
N LYS A 231 8.11 16.49 -7.11
CA LYS A 231 8.45 17.92 -6.96
C LYS A 231 9.92 18.22 -7.26
N SER A 232 10.83 17.33 -6.88
CA SER A 232 12.27 17.48 -7.17
C SER A 232 12.58 17.37 -8.67
N SER A 233 11.89 16.48 -9.39
CA SER A 233 12.09 16.25 -10.82
C SER A 233 11.45 17.33 -11.69
N ILE A 234 10.35 17.96 -11.22
CA ILE A 234 9.78 19.17 -11.83
C ILE A 234 10.73 20.38 -11.71
N ASN A 235 11.41 20.54 -10.56
CA ASN A 235 12.40 21.60 -10.37
C ASN A 235 13.68 21.38 -11.21
N LEU A 236 14.05 20.13 -11.50
CA LEU A 236 15.19 19.81 -12.38
C LEU A 236 14.89 20.11 -13.85
N GLN A 237 13.66 19.88 -14.34
CA GLN A 237 13.27 20.22 -15.71
C GLN A 237 13.16 21.74 -15.96
N THR A 238 12.79 22.51 -14.94
CA THR A 238 12.77 23.99 -15.01
C THR A 238 14.17 24.61 -14.89
N ALA A 239 15.14 23.91 -14.27
CA ALA A 239 16.53 24.37 -14.21
C ALA A 239 17.34 24.02 -15.47
N SER A 240 16.92 23.05 -16.28
CA SER A 240 17.57 22.70 -17.56
C SER A 240 17.06 23.50 -18.77
N SER A 241 16.27 24.55 -18.55
CA SER A 241 15.69 25.41 -19.60
C SER A 241 16.00 26.91 -19.42
N ILE A 242 17.09 27.24 -18.72
CA ILE A 242 17.73 28.57 -18.68
C ILE A 242 19.20 28.39 -19.08
#